data_AF-A0A9X1VGT3-F1
#
_entry.id   AF-A0A9X1VGT3-F1
#
_cell.length_a   1.000
_cell.length_b   1.000
_cell.length_c   1.000
_cell.angle_alpha   90.00
_cell.angle_beta   90.00
_cell.angle_gamma   90.00
#
_symmetry.space_group_name_H-M   'P 1'
#
loop_
_entity.id
_entity.type
_entity.pdbx_description
1 polymer ?
#
loop_
_entity_poly.entity_id
_entity_poly.type
_entity_poly.pdbx_seq_one_letter_code
_entity_poly.pdbx_strand_id
1 'polypeptide(L)'
;MRPELERLHLIEQQLLNGPAALPAGEWQLRQLFDGELAADAAAQQQLYHGLRAAGRQQLRQELRQIHARLYGGRWAWLRRLWPM
;
A
#
# COMPACT_ATOMS: atom_id res chain seq x y z
N MET A 1 -16.51 -18.30 -14.54
CA MET A 1 -15.79 -18.34 -13.25
C MET A 1 -16.82 -18.03 -12.16
N ARG A 2 -16.47 -17.91 -10.86
CA ARG A 2 -17.44 -17.37 -9.89
C ARG A 2 -17.64 -15.87 -10.16
N PRO A 3 -18.87 -15.35 -10.29
CA PRO A 3 -19.12 -13.96 -10.69
C PRO A 3 -18.52 -12.94 -9.72
N GLU A 4 -18.41 -13.28 -8.43
CA GLU A 4 -17.81 -12.43 -7.40
C GLU A 4 -16.30 -12.25 -7.63
N LEU A 5 -15.62 -13.29 -8.13
CA LEU A 5 -14.19 -13.23 -8.45
C LEU A 5 -13.93 -12.42 -9.71
N GLU A 6 -14.83 -12.48 -10.69
CA GLU A 6 -14.75 -11.67 -11.91
C GLU A 6 -14.91 -10.17 -11.60
N ARG A 7 -15.85 -9.83 -10.70
CA ARG A 7 -16.02 -8.44 -10.20
C ARG A 7 -14.76 -7.95 -9.49
N LEU A 8 -14.23 -8.73 -8.54
CA LEU A 8 -12.99 -8.39 -7.83
C LEU A 8 -11.84 -8.16 -8.81
N HIS A 9 -11.65 -9.07 -9.75
CA HIS A 9 -10.59 -8.96 -10.75
C HIS A 9 -10.70 -7.68 -11.59
N LEU A 10 -11.91 -7.33 -12.01
CA LEU A 10 -12.16 -6.10 -12.76
C LEU A 10 -11.83 -4.84 -11.94
N ILE A 11 -12.21 -4.81 -10.66
CA ILE A 11 -11.87 -3.68 -9.79
C ILE A 11 -10.34 -3.60 -9.58
N GLU A 12 -9.68 -4.74 -9.35
CA GLU A 12 -8.22 -4.77 -9.18
C GLU A 12 -7.49 -4.26 -10.42
N GLN A 13 -7.89 -4.71 -11.62
CA GLN A 13 -7.32 -4.22 -12.87
C GLN A 13 -7.50 -2.71 -13.02
N GLN A 14 -8.68 -2.19 -12.65
CA GLN A 14 -8.98 -0.77 -12.75
C GLN A 14 -8.20 0.08 -11.74
N LEU A 15 -7.99 -0.41 -10.52
CA LEU A 15 -7.32 0.31 -9.44
C LEU A 15 -5.79 0.27 -9.53
N LEU A 16 -5.22 -0.85 -9.99
CA LEU A 16 -3.77 -1.09 -9.94
C LEU A 16 -3.02 -0.68 -11.21
N ASN A 17 -3.64 -0.79 -12.39
CA ASN A 17 -2.92 -0.64 -13.67
C ASN A 17 -3.02 0.76 -14.30
N GLY A 18 -3.58 1.76 -13.60
CA GLY A 18 -3.98 3.00 -14.27
C GLY A 18 -5.00 2.70 -15.39
N PRO A 19 -5.33 3.64 -16.30
CA PRO A 19 -6.45 3.44 -17.22
C PRO A 19 -6.13 2.36 -18.28
N ALA A 20 -6.46 1.09 -18.03
CA ALA A 20 -6.50 0.07 -19.09
C ALA A 20 -7.23 -1.26 -18.73
N ALA A 21 -8.24 -1.27 -17.85
CA ALA A 21 -9.23 -2.36 -17.87
C ALA A 21 -10.47 -1.91 -18.64
N LEU A 22 -10.98 -0.72 -18.28
CA LEU A 22 -12.04 -0.02 -19.01
C LEU A 22 -11.64 1.43 -19.23
N PRO A 23 -12.06 2.05 -20.36
CA PRO A 23 -11.99 3.49 -20.54
C PRO A 23 -12.65 4.22 -19.35
N ALA A 24 -12.09 5.36 -18.93
CA ALA A 24 -12.56 6.07 -17.73
C ALA A 24 -14.06 6.41 -17.78
N GLY A 25 -14.60 6.75 -18.95
CA GLY A 25 -16.03 7.01 -19.14
C GLY A 25 -16.90 5.75 -18.97
N GLU A 26 -16.47 4.60 -19.46
CA GLU A 26 -17.19 3.34 -19.29
C GLU A 26 -17.17 2.86 -17.83
N TRP A 27 -16.03 3.02 -17.17
CA TRP A 27 -15.91 2.75 -15.74
C TRP A 27 -16.87 3.62 -14.92
N GLN A 28 -16.90 4.92 -15.20
CA GLN A 28 -17.77 5.86 -14.50
C GLN A 28 -19.25 5.55 -14.73
N LEU A 29 -19.65 5.17 -15.95
CA LEU A 29 -21.02 4.71 -16.22
C LEU A 29 -21.37 3.46 -15.43
N ARG A 30 -20.48 2.46 -15.37
CA ARG A 30 -20.73 1.23 -14.59
C ARG A 30 -20.90 1.51 -13.10
N GLN A 31 -20.10 2.41 -12.52
CA GLN A 31 -20.25 2.81 -11.12
C GLN A 31 -21.57 3.54 -10.82
N LEU A 32 -22.15 4.23 -11.82
CA LEU A 32 -23.46 4.89 -11.67
C LEU A 32 -24.62 3.89 -11.71
N PHE A 33 -24.50 2.83 -12.51
CA PHE A 33 -25.54 1.80 -12.66
C PHE A 33 -25.42 0.65 -11.64
N ASP A 34 -24.22 0.40 -11.11
CA ASP A 34 -23.95 -0.61 -10.09
C ASP A 34 -23.41 0.06 -8.82
N GLY A 35 -24.30 0.33 -7.87
CA GLY A 35 -23.95 0.97 -6.59
C GLY A 35 -23.05 0.11 -5.69
N GLU A 36 -23.12 -1.21 -5.82
CA GLU A 36 -22.21 -2.12 -5.09
C GLU A 36 -20.79 -2.02 -5.64
N LEU A 37 -20.65 -1.92 -6.97
CA LEU A 37 -19.34 -1.75 -7.61
C LEU A 37 -18.61 -0.49 -7.12
N ALA A 38 -19.33 0.61 -6.92
CA ALA A 38 -18.75 1.84 -6.39
C ALA A 38 -18.28 1.68 -4.93
N ALA A 39 -19.09 1.02 -4.09
CA ALA A 39 -18.75 0.75 -2.70
C ALA A 39 -17.54 -0.20 -2.58
N ASP A 40 -17.53 -1.29 -3.36
CA ASP A 40 -16.45 -2.27 -3.39
C ASP A 40 -15.13 -1.64 -3.85
N ALA A 41 -15.17 -0.83 -4.92
CA ALA A 41 -14.00 -0.10 -5.41
C ALA A 41 -13.45 0.89 -4.38
N ALA A 42 -14.33 1.62 -3.68
CA ALA A 42 -13.92 2.52 -2.61
C ALA A 42 -13.27 1.76 -1.44
N ALA A 43 -13.84 0.63 -1.04
CA ALA A 43 -13.30 -0.22 0.01
C ALA A 43 -11.92 -0.78 -0.36
N GLN A 44 -11.74 -1.33 -1.57
CA GLN A 44 -10.45 -1.81 -2.06
C GLN A 44 -9.41 -0.68 -2.12
N GLN A 45 -9.79 0.51 -2.58
CA GLN A 45 -8.89 1.66 -2.61
C GLN A 45 -8.41 2.03 -1.18
N GLN A 46 -9.31 2.06 -0.20
CA GLN A 46 -8.97 2.31 1.20
C GLN A 46 -8.01 1.25 1.76
N LEU A 47 -8.27 -0.04 1.49
CA LEU A 47 -7.40 -1.13 1.90
C LEU A 47 -6.00 -0.99 1.30
N TYR A 48 -5.90 -0.70 0.01
CA TYR A 48 -4.60 -0.47 -0.65
C TYR A 48 -3.86 0.74 -0.09
N HIS A 49 -4.57 1.82 0.25
CA HIS A 49 -3.95 2.95 0.96
C HIS A 49 -3.44 2.55 2.34
N GLY A 50 -4.22 1.80 3.11
CA GLY A 50 -3.83 1.29 4.43
C GLY A 50 -2.58 0.40 4.35
N LEU A 51 -2.56 -0.57 3.43
CA LEU A 51 -1.42 -1.45 3.20
C LEU A 51 -0.15 -0.66 2.82
N ARG A 52 -0.28 0.31 1.90
CA ARG A 52 0.85 1.17 1.51
C ARG A 52 1.37 2.00 2.69
N ALA A 53 0.48 2.52 3.53
CA ALA A 53 0.88 3.30 4.70
C ALA A 53 1.60 2.43 5.74
N ALA A 54 1.03 1.26 6.07
CA ALA A 54 1.61 0.30 6.99
C ALA A 54 2.99 -0.20 6.50
N GLY A 55 3.10 -0.57 5.22
CA GLY A 55 4.36 -0.99 4.62
C GLY A 55 5.44 0.09 4.68
N ARG A 56 5.10 1.36 4.41
CA ARG A 56 6.05 2.48 4.59
C ARG A 56 6.51 2.64 6.03
N GLN A 57 5.60 2.48 6.99
CA GLN A 57 5.95 2.55 8.42
C GLN A 57 6.91 1.41 8.80
N GLN A 58 6.62 0.19 8.36
CA GLN A 58 7.47 -0.98 8.59
C GLN A 58 8.86 -0.77 8.00
N LEU A 59 8.97 -0.39 6.72
CA LEU A 59 10.25 -0.12 6.07
C LEU A 59 11.08 0.93 6.82
N ARG A 60 10.43 1.99 7.33
CA ARG A 60 11.10 3.02 8.15
C ARG A 60 11.59 2.46 9.50
N GLN A 61 10.88 1.50 10.10
CA GLN A 61 11.33 0.85 11.32
C GLN A 61 12.54 -0.05 11.04
N GLU A 62 12.47 -0.87 10.00
CA GLU A 62 13.55 -1.76 9.58
C GLU A 62 14.83 -0.97 9.24
N LEU A 63 14.71 0.10 8.44
CA LEU A 63 15.85 0.98 8.11
C LEU A 63 16.48 1.61 9.37
N ARG A 64 15.67 2.03 10.35
CA ARG A 64 16.18 2.56 11.62
C ARG A 64 16.94 1.49 12.41
N GLN A 65 16.44 0.25 12.43
CA GLN A 65 17.12 -0.85 13.11
C GLN A 65 18.45 -1.21 12.43
N ILE A 66 18.46 -1.27 11.10
CA ILE A 66 19.68 -1.49 10.31
C ILE A 66 20.69 -0.37 10.59
N HIS A 67 20.26 0.89 10.54
CA HIS A 67 21.11 2.03 10.83
C HIS A 67 21.69 1.98 12.26
N ALA A 68 20.86 1.68 13.25
CA ALA A 68 21.30 1.54 14.64
C ALA A 68 22.33 0.41 14.80
N ARG A 69 22.15 -0.72 14.11
CA ARG A 69 23.08 -1.84 14.13
C ARG A 69 24.43 -1.49 13.47
N LEU A 70 24.40 -0.82 12.33
CA LEU A 70 25.60 -0.47 11.58
C LEU A 70 26.39 0.69 12.22
N TYR A 71 25.71 1.70 12.74
CA TYR A 71 26.33 2.94 13.17
C TYR A 71 26.27 3.19 14.68
N GLY A 72 25.35 2.55 15.42
CA GLY A 72 25.21 2.73 16.87
C GLY A 72 26.40 2.17 17.67
N GLY A 73 26.99 1.06 17.21
CA GLY A 73 28.19 0.49 17.82
C GLY A 73 29.43 1.38 17.72
N ARG A 74 29.52 2.21 16.67
CA ARG A 74 30.68 3.08 16.39
C ARG A 74 30.75 4.31 17.31
N TRP A 75 29.69 4.64 18.05
CA TRP A 75 29.73 5.69 19.07
C TRP A 75 29.75 5.11 20.49
N ALA A 76 29.28 3.87 20.67
CA ALA A 76 29.31 3.17 21.95
C ALA A 76 30.76 2.87 22.43
N TRP A 77 31.67 2.47 21.53
CA TRP A 77 33.08 2.26 21.89
C TRP A 77 33.81 3.58 22.22
N LEU A 78 33.51 4.66 21.49
CA LEU A 78 34.06 6.00 21.77
C LEU A 78 33.59 6.52 23.15
N ARG A 79 32.33 6.32 23.51
CA ARG A 79 31.80 6.65 24.84
C ARG A 79 32.39 5.80 25.97
N ARG A 80 32.78 4.56 25.68
CA ARG A 80 33.46 3.66 26.62
C ARG A 80 34.93 4.06 26.86
N LEU A 81 35.57 4.67 25.86
CA LEU A 81 36.97 5.10 25.94
C LEU A 81 37.15 6.50 26.56
N TRP A 82 36.09 7.29 26.71
CA TRP A 82 36.14 8.61 27.36
C TRP A 82 34.97 8.81 28.34
N PRO A 83 35.05 8.21 29.55
CA PRO A 83 34.11 8.53 30.62
C PRO A 83 34.48 9.93 31.14
N MET A 84 33.64 10.92 30.88
CA MET A 84 33.60 12.11 31.72
C MET A 84 32.78 11.83 32.96
#